data_AF-A0A0S7X3X2-F1
#
_entry.id   AF-A0A0S7X3X2-F1
#
_cell.length_a   1.000
_cell.length_b   1.000
_cell.length_c   1.000
_cell.angle_alpha   90.00
_cell.angle_beta   90.00
_cell.angle_gamma   90.00
#
_symmetry.space_group_name_H-M   'P 1'
#
loop_
_entity.id
_entity.type
_entity.pdbx_description
1 polymer ?
#
loop_
_entity_poly.entity_id
_entity_poly.type
_entity_poly.pdbx_seq_one_letter_code
_entity_poly.pdbx_strand_id
1 'polypeptide(L)'
;MLDRLGRTPVIITGIISAGFGLSLIAVTENPFSPVMYFYAILMGVGFSAASIGSIALASDVSPKPLLGSILGGLNTMMPIGVLIFLQVGGFLFDKLGYWTPFALKGVANLILGVWLLMAGRRIKAEAEEVASIDSLPFTMEWEDKARTMLRKIPGAFREAAVSGTEEYARANSHEKVTAEVMTQYRKELGM
;
A
#
# COMPACT_ATOMS: atom_id res chain seq x y z
N MET A 1 4.88 -19.58 -0.11
CA MET A 1 3.70 -18.70 -0.21
C MET A 1 4.07 -17.29 -0.67
N LEU A 2 5.07 -16.64 -0.07
CA LEU A 2 5.56 -15.31 -0.45
C LEU A 2 5.87 -15.15 -1.95
N ASP A 3 6.46 -16.16 -2.58
CA ASP A 3 6.86 -16.07 -3.99
C ASP A 3 5.70 -16.32 -4.98
N ARG A 4 4.56 -16.86 -4.52
CA ARG A 4 3.40 -17.20 -5.38
C ARG A 4 2.21 -16.24 -5.25
N LEU A 5 2.03 -15.60 -4.10
CA LEU A 5 0.86 -14.74 -3.80
C LEU A 5 1.19 -13.24 -3.85
N GLY A 6 2.45 -12.88 -4.04
CA GLY A 6 2.95 -11.53 -3.84
C GLY A 6 3.17 -11.22 -2.36
N ARG A 7 4.13 -10.36 -2.06
CA ARG A 7 4.53 -10.08 -0.67
C ARG A 7 3.48 -9.29 0.10
N THR A 8 2.85 -8.30 -0.54
CA THR A 8 1.86 -7.41 0.09
C THR A 8 0.61 -8.14 0.59
N PRO A 9 -0.04 -9.04 -0.20
CA PRO A 9 -1.18 -9.81 0.30
C PRO A 9 -0.84 -10.70 1.50
N VAL A 10 0.34 -11.34 1.51
CA VAL A 10 0.78 -12.21 2.61
C VAL A 10 0.98 -11.41 3.91
N ILE A 11 1.58 -10.22 3.81
CA ILE A 11 1.73 -9.30 4.96
C ILE A 11 0.37 -8.93 5.53
N ILE A 12 -0.56 -8.52 4.65
CA ILE A 12 -1.91 -8.11 5.05
C ILE A 12 -2.65 -9.24 5.75
N THR A 13 -2.69 -10.43 5.14
CA THR A 13 -3.37 -11.59 5.73
C THR A 13 -2.71 -12.00 7.05
N GLY A 14 -1.39 -11.88 7.15
CA GLY A 14 -0.64 -12.16 8.37
C GLY A 14 -0.98 -11.20 9.51
N ILE A 15 -1.00 -9.90 9.24
CA ILE A 15 -1.34 -8.85 10.22
C ILE A 15 -2.79 -9.02 10.70
N ILE A 16 -3.72 -9.27 9.79
CA ILE A 16 -5.14 -9.47 10.14
C ILE A 16 -5.30 -10.74 10.98
N SER A 17 -4.69 -11.86 10.57
CA SER A 17 -4.69 -13.11 11.33
C SER A 17 -4.12 -12.92 12.74
N ALA A 18 -3.00 -12.19 12.86
CA ALA A 18 -2.40 -11.89 14.15
C ALA A 18 -3.30 -10.99 15.01
N GLY A 19 -3.96 -10.00 14.40
CA GLY A 19 -4.93 -9.13 15.07
C GLY A 19 -6.13 -9.91 15.62
N PHE A 20 -6.68 -10.85 14.85
CA PHE A 20 -7.74 -11.75 15.32
C PHE A 20 -7.27 -12.65 16.46
N GLY A 21 -6.10 -13.30 16.33
CA GLY A 21 -5.56 -14.15 17.40
C GLY A 21 -5.39 -13.39 18.73
N LEU A 22 -4.85 -12.18 18.68
CA LEU A 22 -4.69 -11.33 19.87
C LEU A 22 -6.01 -10.82 20.44
N SER A 23 -6.97 -10.47 19.60
CA SER A 23 -8.29 -10.02 20.05
C SER A 23 -9.06 -11.17 20.71
N LEU A 24 -8.96 -12.39 20.18
CA LEU A 24 -9.57 -13.58 20.77
C LEU A 24 -8.94 -13.92 22.13
N ILE A 25 -7.62 -13.77 22.27
CA ILE A 25 -6.92 -13.89 23.55
C ILE A 25 -7.46 -12.86 24.55
N ALA A 26 -7.70 -11.62 24.12
CA ALA A 26 -8.20 -10.56 24.99
C ALA A 26 -9.60 -10.85 25.55
N VAL A 27 -10.48 -11.47 24.77
CA VAL A 27 -11.85 -11.80 25.20
C VAL A 27 -11.89 -13.08 26.06
N THR A 28 -10.83 -13.89 26.05
CA THR A 28 -10.80 -15.17 26.75
C THR A 28 -10.38 -14.98 28.20
N GLU A 29 -11.24 -15.38 29.14
CA GLU A 29 -10.98 -15.26 30.57
C GLU A 29 -10.10 -16.38 31.14
N ASN A 30 -10.20 -17.59 30.57
CA ASN A 30 -9.47 -18.75 31.06
C ASN A 30 -8.18 -19.00 30.26
N PRO A 31 -6.99 -18.65 30.79
CA PRO A 31 -5.73 -18.82 30.09
C PRO A 31 -5.29 -20.29 29.91
N PHE A 32 -5.87 -21.23 30.67
CA PHE A 32 -5.56 -22.66 30.60
C PHE A 32 -6.49 -23.43 29.66
N SER A 33 -7.39 -22.74 28.96
CA SER A 33 -8.27 -23.36 27.97
C SER A 33 -7.45 -23.92 26.80
N PRO A 34 -7.72 -25.16 26.34
CA PRO A 34 -7.08 -25.73 25.15
C PRO A 34 -7.25 -24.87 23.88
N VAL A 35 -8.30 -24.04 23.84
CA VAL A 35 -8.57 -23.13 22.72
C VAL A 35 -7.52 -22.01 22.63
N MET A 36 -6.84 -21.68 23.73
CA MET A 36 -5.78 -20.67 23.77
C MET A 36 -4.59 -21.05 22.87
N TYR A 37 -4.27 -22.35 22.76
CA TYR A 37 -3.23 -22.83 21.86
C TYR A 37 -3.55 -22.52 20.39
N PHE A 38 -4.82 -22.65 20.01
CA PHE A 38 -5.27 -22.31 18.65
C PHE A 38 -5.07 -20.80 18.37
N TYR A 39 -5.45 -19.93 19.32
CA TYR A 39 -5.25 -18.48 19.16
C TYR A 39 -3.77 -18.09 19.12
N ALA A 40 -2.93 -18.73 19.93
CA ALA A 40 -1.48 -18.51 19.94
C ALA A 40 -0.83 -18.92 18.61
N ILE A 41 -1.25 -20.06 18.03
CA ILE A 41 -0.79 -20.49 16.70
C ILE A 41 -1.21 -19.47 15.63
N LEU A 42 -2.47 -19.02 15.66
CA LEU A 42 -2.98 -18.03 14.72
C LEU A 42 -2.20 -16.70 14.80
N MET A 43 -1.89 -16.26 16.02
CA MET A 43 -1.03 -15.11 16.26
C MET A 43 0.40 -15.34 15.74
N GLY A 44 1.02 -16.47 16.08
CA GLY A 44 2.40 -16.78 15.72
C GLY A 44 2.61 -16.84 14.21
N VAL A 45 1.73 -17.56 13.51
CA VAL A 45 1.76 -17.65 12.04
C VAL A 45 1.59 -16.27 11.41
N GLY A 46 0.65 -15.46 11.92
CA GLY A 46 0.43 -14.11 11.42
C GLY A 46 1.63 -13.19 11.62
N PHE A 47 2.25 -13.24 12.81
CA PHE A 47 3.44 -12.45 13.14
C PHE A 47 4.65 -12.81 12.27
N SER A 48 4.91 -14.10 12.06
CA SER A 48 6.01 -14.56 11.20
C SER A 48 5.78 -14.16 9.74
N ALA A 49 4.55 -14.32 9.23
CA ALA A 49 4.20 -13.92 7.86
C ALA A 49 4.41 -12.43 7.63
N ALA A 50 3.96 -11.58 8.57
CA ALA A 50 4.13 -10.13 8.50
C ALA A 50 5.59 -9.70 8.59
N SER A 51 6.36 -10.31 9.50
CA SER A 51 7.77 -9.96 9.71
C SER A 51 8.65 -10.32 8.51
N ILE A 52 8.55 -11.57 8.03
CA ILE A 52 9.31 -12.03 6.86
C ILE A 52 8.87 -11.27 5.61
N GLY A 53 7.56 -11.06 5.45
CA GLY A 53 7.02 -10.31 4.32
C GLY A 53 7.52 -8.86 4.29
N SER A 54 7.57 -8.18 5.43
CA SER A 54 8.03 -6.78 5.51
C SER A 54 9.51 -6.63 5.17
N ILE A 55 10.36 -7.50 5.71
CA ILE A 55 11.81 -7.52 5.39
C ILE A 55 12.01 -7.77 3.90
N ALA A 56 11.31 -8.75 3.35
CA ALA A 56 11.51 -9.14 1.97
C ALA A 56 10.91 -8.14 0.98
N LEU A 57 9.80 -7.48 1.33
CA LEU A 57 9.25 -6.38 0.54
C LEU A 57 10.22 -5.18 0.54
N ALA A 58 10.78 -4.85 1.70
CA ALA A 58 11.77 -3.79 1.79
C ALA A 58 13.03 -4.12 0.99
N SER A 59 13.50 -5.37 0.99
CA SER A 59 14.66 -5.75 0.18
C SER A 59 14.39 -5.66 -1.32
N ASP A 60 13.19 -6.02 -1.75
CA ASP A 60 12.82 -6.01 -3.17
C ASP A 60 12.68 -4.59 -3.74
N VAL A 61 12.22 -3.63 -2.93
CA VAL A 61 11.98 -2.24 -3.35
C VAL A 61 13.20 -1.34 -3.14
N SER A 62 14.16 -1.76 -2.29
CA SER A 62 15.31 -0.94 -1.93
C SER A 62 16.35 -0.82 -3.06
N PRO A 63 16.87 0.40 -3.33
CA PRO A 63 18.05 0.56 -4.17
C PRO A 63 19.26 -0.17 -3.55
N LYS A 64 20.02 -0.93 -4.37
CA LYS A 64 21.19 -1.72 -3.92
C LYS A 64 22.15 -0.95 -2.98
N PRO A 65 22.48 0.34 -3.25
CA PRO A 65 23.40 1.09 -2.38
C PRO A 65 22.83 1.43 -0.99
N LEU A 66 21.50 1.49 -0.84
CA LEU A 66 20.81 1.90 0.38
C LEU A 66 20.17 0.74 1.13
N LEU A 67 20.23 -0.48 0.58
CA LEU A 67 19.60 -1.67 1.13
C LEU A 67 19.99 -1.92 2.60
N GLY A 68 21.29 -1.80 2.92
CA GLY A 68 21.79 -1.96 4.28
C GLY A 68 21.18 -0.95 5.26
N SER A 69 21.07 0.32 4.86
CA SER A 69 20.47 1.37 5.69
C SER A 69 18.96 1.17 5.89
N ILE A 70 18.24 0.74 4.85
CA ILE A 70 16.80 0.49 4.92
C ILE A 70 16.50 -0.72 5.83
N LEU A 71 17.23 -1.83 5.65
CA LEU A 71 17.09 -3.01 6.50
C LEU A 71 17.56 -2.75 7.94
N GLY A 72 18.59 -1.92 8.12
CA GLY A 72 19.04 -1.45 9.43
C GLY A 72 17.94 -0.65 10.14
N GLY A 73 17.33 0.32 9.45
CA GLY A 73 16.21 1.10 9.97
C GLY A 73 15.00 0.24 10.37
N LEU A 74 14.66 -0.77 9.56
CA LEU A 74 13.61 -1.74 9.92
C LEU A 74 13.95 -2.54 11.18
N ASN A 75 15.18 -3.03 11.30
CA ASN A 75 15.62 -3.76 12.49
C ASN A 75 15.66 -2.88 13.73
N THR A 76 15.92 -1.57 13.60
CA THR A 76 15.87 -0.63 14.73
C THR A 76 14.44 -0.27 15.12
N MET A 77 13.51 -0.20 14.17
CA MET A 77 12.11 0.13 14.47
C MET A 77 11.41 -0.98 15.27
N MET A 78 11.79 -2.25 15.07
CA MET A 78 11.25 -3.39 15.83
C MET A 78 11.37 -3.22 17.36
N PRO A 79 12.58 -3.05 17.95
CA PRO A 79 12.72 -2.87 19.39
C PRO A 79 12.10 -1.57 19.87
N ILE A 80 12.12 -0.48 19.09
CA ILE A 80 11.43 0.77 19.45
C ILE A 80 9.93 0.52 19.63
N GLY A 81 9.30 -0.19 18.68
CA GLY A 81 7.90 -0.57 18.77
C GLY A 81 7.62 -1.43 20.00
N VAL A 82 8.49 -2.41 20.31
CA VAL A 82 8.38 -3.24 21.51
C VAL A 82 8.43 -2.40 22.78
N LEU A 83 9.36 -1.45 22.89
CA LEU A 83 9.48 -0.58 24.07
C LEU A 83 8.22 0.26 24.30
N ILE A 84 7.70 0.87 23.23
CA ILE A 84 6.47 1.68 23.31
C ILE A 84 5.28 0.81 23.72
N PHE A 85 5.11 -0.35 23.09
CA PHE A 85 4.00 -1.26 23.42
C PHE A 85 4.13 -1.88 24.79
N LEU A 86 5.34 -2.15 25.27
CA LEU A 86 5.56 -2.69 26.62
C LEU A 86 5.22 -1.63 27.68
N GLN A 87 5.64 -0.38 27.46
CA GLN A 87 5.35 0.71 28.39
C GLN A 87 3.83 1.02 28.44
N VAL A 88 3.21 1.20 27.28
CA VAL A 88 1.76 1.49 27.20
C VAL A 88 0.95 0.27 27.66
N GLY A 89 1.35 -0.93 27.24
CA GLY A 89 0.71 -2.18 27.62
C GLY A 89 0.78 -2.43 29.12
N GLY A 90 1.95 -2.24 29.76
CA GLY A 90 2.09 -2.38 31.21
C GLY A 90 1.19 -1.40 31.97
N PHE A 91 1.18 -0.13 31.56
CA PHE A 91 0.29 0.86 32.19
C PHE A 91 -1.20 0.52 32.03
N LEU A 92 -1.62 0.00 30.88
CA LEU A 92 -2.99 -0.47 30.64
C LEU A 92 -3.31 -1.71 31.49
N PHE A 93 -2.36 -2.65 31.56
CA PHE A 93 -2.48 -3.88 32.35
C PHE A 93 -2.76 -3.56 33.82
N ASP A 94 -2.02 -2.62 34.40
CA ASP A 94 -2.14 -2.25 35.81
C ASP A 94 -3.47 -1.55 36.13
N LYS A 95 -4.06 -0.81 35.17
CA LYS A 95 -5.30 -0.03 35.39
C LYS A 95 -6.59 -0.75 35.03
N LEU A 96 -6.59 -1.51 33.94
CA LEU A 96 -7.79 -2.06 33.31
C LEU A 96 -7.81 -3.60 33.30
N GLY A 97 -6.70 -4.22 33.71
CA GLY A 97 -6.56 -5.66 33.82
C GLY A 97 -5.88 -6.31 32.61
N TYR A 98 -5.69 -7.63 32.73
CA TYR A 98 -4.80 -8.42 31.88
C TYR A 98 -5.17 -8.44 30.40
N TRP A 99 -6.45 -8.27 30.05
CA TRP A 99 -6.94 -8.34 28.67
C TRP A 99 -6.53 -7.13 27.82
N THR A 100 -6.25 -5.99 28.45
CA THR A 100 -6.10 -4.72 27.75
C THR A 100 -4.90 -4.60 26.81
N PRO A 101 -3.69 -5.14 27.12
CA PRO A 101 -2.57 -5.06 26.19
C PRO A 101 -2.83 -5.90 24.92
N PHE A 102 -3.51 -7.04 25.09
CA PHE A 102 -3.88 -7.92 23.98
C PHE A 102 -4.95 -7.28 23.09
N ALA A 103 -5.97 -6.67 23.69
CA ALA A 103 -6.99 -5.92 22.96
C ALA A 103 -6.40 -4.73 22.21
N LEU A 104 -5.54 -3.93 22.86
CA LEU A 104 -4.87 -2.79 22.23
C LEU A 104 -4.08 -3.24 20.99
N LYS A 105 -3.23 -4.26 21.15
CA LYS A 105 -2.39 -4.78 20.06
C LYS A 105 -3.24 -5.43 18.96
N GLY A 106 -4.27 -6.19 19.33
CA GLY A 106 -5.19 -6.83 18.39
C GLY A 106 -5.91 -5.82 17.52
N VAL A 107 -6.52 -4.80 18.13
CA VAL A 107 -7.20 -3.71 17.42
C VAL A 107 -6.24 -2.90 16.57
N ALA A 108 -5.05 -2.56 17.08
CA ALA A 108 -4.03 -1.85 16.30
C ALA A 108 -3.62 -2.63 15.04
N ASN A 109 -3.42 -3.95 15.16
CA ASN A 109 -3.13 -4.81 14.01
C ASN A 109 -4.28 -4.85 13.01
N LEU A 110 -5.54 -4.93 13.47
CA LEU A 110 -6.70 -4.93 12.57
C LEU A 110 -6.82 -3.60 11.81
N ILE A 111 -6.67 -2.46 12.48
CA ILE A 111 -6.67 -1.13 11.86
C ILE A 111 -5.55 -1.05 10.82
N LEU A 112 -4.34 -1.49 11.17
CA LEU A 112 -3.20 -1.49 10.26
C LEU A 112 -3.45 -2.39 9.04
N GLY A 113 -4.01 -3.59 9.24
CA GLY A 113 -4.36 -4.51 8.17
C GLY A 113 -5.38 -3.92 7.19
N VAL A 114 -6.44 -3.27 7.73
CA VAL A 114 -7.45 -2.58 6.91
C VAL A 114 -6.84 -1.38 6.17
N TRP A 115 -5.97 -0.61 6.83
CA TRP A 115 -5.26 0.50 6.19
C TRP A 115 -4.36 0.03 5.05
N LEU A 116 -3.59 -1.04 5.25
CA LEU A 116 -2.75 -1.63 4.21
C LEU A 116 -3.56 -2.20 3.03
N LEU A 117 -4.73 -2.79 3.30
CA LEU A 117 -5.66 -3.21 2.26
C LEU A 117 -6.12 -2.02 1.40
N MET A 118 -6.49 -0.90 2.04
CA MET A 118 -6.94 0.30 1.33
C MET A 118 -5.79 0.94 0.55
N ALA A 119 -4.61 1.07 1.15
CA ALA A 119 -3.42 1.63 0.52
C ALA A 119 -2.96 0.77 -0.67
N GLY A 120 -2.93 -0.55 -0.51
CA GLY A 120 -2.57 -1.48 -1.59
C GLY A 120 -3.51 -1.40 -2.78
N ARG A 121 -4.81 -1.19 -2.56
CA ARG A 121 -5.79 -0.98 -3.64
C ARG A 121 -5.56 0.34 -4.38
N ARG A 122 -5.18 1.41 -3.68
CA ARG A 122 -4.87 2.71 -4.29
C ARG A 122 -3.64 2.64 -5.19
N ILE A 123 -2.55 2.05 -4.70
CA ILE A 123 -1.30 1.91 -5.47
C ILE A 123 -1.52 1.05 -6.71
N LYS A 124 -2.27 -0.05 -6.59
CA LYS A 124 -2.59 -0.89 -7.74
C LYS A 124 -3.46 -0.16 -8.77
N ALA A 125 -4.44 0.62 -8.32
CA ALA A 125 -5.29 1.44 -9.18
C ALA A 125 -4.47 2.51 -9.92
N GLU A 126 -3.57 3.22 -9.24
CA GLU A 126 -2.68 4.20 -9.86
C GLU A 126 -1.73 3.54 -10.88
N ALA A 127 -1.20 2.34 -10.58
CA ALA A 127 -0.35 1.60 -11.51
C ALA A 127 -1.11 1.11 -12.76
N GLU A 128 -2.33 0.58 -12.59
CA GLU A 128 -3.23 0.20 -13.69
C GLU A 128 -3.63 1.42 -14.53
N GLU A 129 -3.83 2.58 -13.89
CA GLU A 129 -4.11 3.84 -14.56
C GLU A 129 -2.93 4.32 -15.42
N VAL A 130 -1.69 4.27 -14.91
CA VAL A 130 -0.49 4.62 -15.67
C VAL A 130 -0.28 3.66 -16.85
N ALA A 131 -0.41 2.35 -16.62
CA ALA A 131 -0.31 1.34 -17.69
C ALA A 131 -1.38 1.53 -18.77
N SER A 132 -2.60 1.94 -18.39
CA SER A 132 -3.66 2.27 -19.36
C SER A 132 -3.28 3.46 -20.25
N ILE A 133 -2.58 4.45 -19.71
CA ILE A 133 -2.12 5.62 -20.48
C ILE A 133 -1.04 5.22 -21.47
N ASP A 134 -0.06 4.43 -21.04
CA ASP A 134 1.01 3.96 -21.93
C ASP A 134 0.49 3.04 -23.05
N SER A 135 -0.65 2.39 -22.85
CA SER A 135 -1.33 1.59 -23.87
C SER A 135 -2.18 2.40 -24.87
N LEU A 136 -2.31 3.72 -24.68
CA LEU A 136 -3.05 4.55 -25.63
C LEU A 136 -2.32 4.60 -26.98
N PRO A 137 -3.05 4.65 -28.10
CA PRO A 137 -2.47 4.69 -29.45
C PRO A 137 -1.90 6.09 -29.73
N PHE A 138 -0.72 6.39 -29.17
CA PHE A 138 0.02 7.60 -29.51
C PHE A 138 0.59 7.47 -30.91
N THR A 139 0.24 8.40 -31.79
CA THR A 139 0.76 8.44 -33.16
C THR A 139 1.76 9.57 -33.37
N MET A 140 1.95 10.42 -32.36
CA MET A 140 2.97 11.48 -32.32
C MET A 140 3.86 11.36 -31.07
N GLU A 141 4.95 12.14 -31.03
CA GLU A 141 5.79 12.25 -29.83
C GLU A 141 5.12 13.16 -28.79
N TRP A 142 5.11 12.74 -27.52
CA TRP A 142 4.46 13.46 -26.42
C TRP A 142 5.45 13.79 -25.31
N GLU A 143 5.39 15.02 -24.82
CA GLU A 143 6.11 15.45 -23.62
C GLU A 143 5.53 14.79 -22.36
N ASP A 144 6.38 14.39 -21.40
CA ASP A 144 5.96 13.77 -20.13
C ASP A 144 4.95 14.61 -19.34
N LYS A 145 5.10 15.95 -19.38
CA LYS A 145 4.16 16.88 -18.75
C LYS A 145 2.78 16.82 -19.43
N ALA A 146 2.72 16.67 -20.75
CA ALA A 146 1.48 16.52 -21.50
C ALA A 146 0.79 15.18 -21.20
N ARG A 147 1.57 14.08 -21.16
CA ARG A 147 1.06 12.75 -20.75
C ARG A 147 0.45 12.77 -19.35
N THR A 148 1.06 13.52 -18.43
CA THR A 148 0.55 13.68 -17.06
C THR A 148 -0.82 14.38 -17.03
N MET A 149 -1.10 15.28 -17.97
CA MET A 149 -2.41 15.93 -18.05
C MET A 149 -3.52 14.97 -18.49
N LEU A 150 -3.23 13.92 -19.26
CA LEU A 150 -4.21 12.90 -19.65
C LEU A 150 -4.80 12.16 -18.44
N ARG A 151 -4.06 12.08 -17.32
CA ARG A 151 -4.56 11.50 -16.05
C ARG A 151 -5.81 12.22 -15.54
N LYS A 152 -5.92 13.53 -15.80
CA LYS A 152 -7.06 14.34 -15.37
C LYS A 152 -8.32 14.10 -16.21
N ILE A 153 -8.18 13.43 -17.35
CA ILE A 153 -9.30 13.11 -18.25
C ILE A 153 -9.87 11.75 -17.84
N PRO A 154 -11.20 11.59 -17.70
CA PRO A 154 -11.79 10.29 -17.41
C PRO A 154 -11.42 9.26 -18.47
N GLY A 155 -11.14 8.02 -18.06
CA GLY A 155 -10.61 6.96 -18.93
C GLY A 155 -11.36 6.78 -20.25
N ALA A 156 -12.70 6.84 -20.21
CA ALA A 156 -13.57 6.70 -21.39
C ALA A 156 -13.32 7.74 -22.49
N PHE A 157 -12.74 8.90 -22.16
CA PHE A 157 -12.48 9.98 -23.11
C PHE A 157 -10.99 10.16 -23.42
N ARG A 158 -10.10 9.36 -22.81
CA ARG A 158 -8.64 9.53 -22.97
C ARG A 158 -8.17 9.26 -24.39
N GLU A 159 -8.70 8.23 -25.05
CA GLU A 159 -8.34 7.91 -26.43
C GLU A 159 -8.79 9.02 -27.39
N ALA A 160 -10.02 9.49 -27.25
CA ALA A 160 -10.53 10.63 -28.01
C ALA A 160 -9.72 11.91 -27.74
N ALA A 161 -9.30 12.15 -26.50
CA ALA A 161 -8.46 13.28 -26.14
C ALA A 161 -7.06 13.19 -26.76
N VAL A 162 -6.45 12.01 -26.80
CA VAL A 162 -5.16 11.80 -27.49
C VAL A 162 -5.31 12.08 -28.98
N SER A 163 -6.26 11.44 -29.65
CA SER A 163 -6.50 11.64 -31.09
C SER A 163 -6.80 13.10 -31.44
N GLY A 164 -7.69 13.76 -30.70
CA GLY A 164 -8.07 15.16 -30.95
C GLY A 164 -6.92 16.14 -30.72
N THR A 165 -6.09 15.89 -29.70
CA THR A 165 -4.91 16.74 -29.43
C THR A 165 -3.83 16.54 -30.50
N GLU A 166 -3.61 15.31 -30.97
CA GLU A 166 -2.69 15.04 -32.08
C GLU A 166 -3.16 15.65 -33.40
N GLU A 167 -4.46 15.61 -33.68
CA GLU A 167 -5.05 16.26 -34.85
C GLU A 167 -4.89 17.79 -34.81
N TYR A 168 -5.16 18.40 -33.65
CA TYR A 168 -4.90 19.83 -33.44
C TYR A 168 -3.41 20.18 -33.58
N ALA A 169 -2.52 19.35 -33.03
CA ALA A 169 -1.08 19.54 -33.15
C ALA A 169 -0.61 19.49 -34.61
N ARG A 170 -1.11 18.53 -35.40
CA ARG A 170 -0.83 18.44 -36.84
C ARG A 170 -1.37 19.65 -37.60
N ALA A 171 -2.60 20.06 -37.33
CA ALA A 171 -3.22 21.21 -37.98
C ALA A 171 -2.43 22.52 -37.74
N ASN A 172 -1.84 22.67 -36.56
CA ASN A 172 -1.03 23.83 -36.17
C ASN A 172 0.48 23.64 -36.40
N SER A 173 0.88 22.61 -37.17
CA SER A 173 2.29 22.32 -37.53
C SER A 173 3.23 22.12 -36.33
N HIS A 174 2.73 21.59 -35.22
CA HIS A 174 3.56 21.20 -34.08
C HIS A 174 4.19 19.82 -34.31
N GLU A 175 5.51 19.70 -34.16
CA GLU A 175 6.23 18.42 -34.31
C GLU A 175 5.94 17.44 -33.16
N LYS A 176 5.58 17.94 -31.98
CA LYS A 176 5.29 17.13 -30.78
C LYS A 176 4.17 17.74 -29.95
N VAL A 177 3.48 16.91 -29.18
CA VAL A 177 2.44 17.35 -28.24
C VAL A 177 3.09 17.78 -26.92
N THR A 178 3.09 19.09 -26.67
CA THR A 178 3.58 19.68 -25.41
C THR A 178 2.44 20.05 -24.46
N ALA A 179 2.79 20.36 -23.22
CA ALA A 179 1.85 20.87 -22.22
C ALA A 179 1.11 22.15 -22.68
N GLU A 180 1.76 22.99 -23.49
CA GLU A 180 1.17 24.22 -24.04
C GLU A 180 0.15 23.92 -25.13
N VAL A 181 0.44 22.99 -26.03
CA VAL A 181 -0.48 22.56 -27.11
C VAL A 181 -1.77 22.00 -26.51
N MET A 182 -1.66 21.15 -25.49
CA MET A 182 -2.82 20.66 -24.72
C MET A 182 -3.64 21.79 -24.10
N THR A 183 -2.99 22.82 -23.57
CA THR A 183 -3.67 23.96 -22.94
C THR A 183 -4.36 24.85 -23.98
N GLN A 184 -3.76 25.02 -25.16
CA GLN A 184 -4.36 25.75 -26.27
C GLN A 184 -5.58 25.02 -26.82
N TYR A 185 -5.45 23.72 -27.10
CA TYR A 185 -6.56 22.89 -27.57
C TYR A 185 -7.74 22.91 -26.58
N ARG A 186 -7.45 22.83 -25.28
CA ARG A 186 -8.47 22.93 -24.23
C ARG A 186 -9.21 24.28 -24.25
N LYS A 187 -8.48 25.39 -24.42
CA LYS A 187 -9.09 26.73 -24.55
C LYS A 187 -9.98 26.83 -25.78
N GLU A 188 -9.59 26.21 -26.88
CA GLU A 188 -10.35 26.22 -28.13
C GLU A 188 -11.68 25.44 -28.00
N LEU A 189 -11.68 24.37 -27.19
CA LEU A 189 -12.88 23.62 -26.80
C LEU A 189 -13.74 24.34 -25.74
N GLY A 190 -13.32 25.53 -25.26
CA GLY A 190 -14.05 26.29 -24.25
C GLY A 190 -13.99 25.71 -22.83
N MET A 191 -12.98 24.88 -22.53
CA MET A 191 -12.81 24.13 -21.27
C MET A 191 -11.66 24.60 -20.38
#